data_AF-A0A8J5IS40-F1
#
_entry.id   AF-A0A8J5IS40-F1
#
_cell.length_a   1.000
_cell.length_b   1.000
_cell.length_c   1.000
_cell.angle_alpha   90.00
_cell.angle_beta   90.00
_cell.angle_gamma   90.00
#
_symmetry.space_group_name_H-M   'P 1'
#
loop_
_entity.id
_entity.type
_entity.pdbx_description
1 polymer ?
#
loop_
_entity_poly.entity_id
_entity_poly.type
_entity_poly.pdbx_seq_one_letter_code
_entity_poly.pdbx_strand_id
1 'polypeptide(L)'
;PETVEVNEVERVTTSFNSFITESVKLRFWLAKKKTAAAALVKLKLDRSVDGALASPKLNTLSNYVDMFSKKCPNGQASLLGARTAKYGEIGVAKGLVTAKRVTSSKDIATKLQTQQLEGWLSNQRSVKDVFTILKISDNDILFVLSRKLDTLDEYIKVFNAKNPQHKKDFYTALRDGVGGEDKFALLVSRSMDFPETGAQASKYMKILFRQ
;
A
#
# COMPACT_ATOMS: atom_id res chain seq x y z
N PRO A 1 -3.08 -24.46 -42.45
CA PRO A 1 -1.61 -24.52 -42.26
C PRO A 1 -1.10 -23.44 -41.29
N GLU A 2 -1.38 -22.15 -41.54
CA GLU A 2 -0.94 -21.03 -40.68
C GLU A 2 -1.43 -21.08 -39.23
N THR A 3 -2.65 -21.56 -38.99
CA THR A 3 -3.24 -21.63 -37.64
C THR A 3 -2.62 -22.70 -36.74
N VAL A 4 -1.92 -23.68 -37.33
CA VAL A 4 -1.20 -24.74 -36.59
C VAL A 4 0.19 -24.25 -36.20
N GLU A 5 0.91 -23.58 -37.11
CA GLU A 5 2.22 -22.98 -36.83
C GLU A 5 2.16 -21.90 -35.76
N VAL A 6 1.17 -21.02 -35.78
CA VAL A 6 1.03 -19.97 -34.74
C VAL A 6 0.83 -20.58 -33.36
N ASN A 7 0.04 -21.65 -33.23
CA ASN A 7 -0.16 -22.37 -31.98
C ASN A 7 1.09 -23.12 -31.52
N GLU A 8 1.89 -23.62 -32.44
CA GLU A 8 3.12 -24.36 -32.13
C GLU A 8 4.23 -23.40 -31.67
N VAL A 9 4.38 -22.25 -32.32
CA VAL A 9 5.28 -21.18 -31.87
C VAL A 9 4.85 -20.64 -30.51
N GLU A 10 3.55 -20.48 -30.25
CA GLU A 10 3.03 -20.03 -28.96
C GLU A 10 3.23 -21.08 -27.85
N ARG A 11 3.11 -22.37 -28.17
CA ARG A 11 3.44 -23.48 -27.25
C ARG A 11 4.93 -23.57 -26.96
N VAL A 12 5.79 -23.45 -27.98
CA VAL A 12 7.25 -23.49 -27.83
C VAL A 12 7.74 -22.29 -27.02
N THR A 13 7.24 -21.09 -27.28
CA THR A 13 7.57 -19.91 -26.48
C THR A 13 7.03 -20.01 -25.04
N THR A 14 5.88 -20.63 -24.83
CA THR A 14 5.34 -20.88 -23.48
C THR A 14 6.19 -21.90 -22.71
N SER A 15 6.59 -22.99 -23.36
CA SER A 15 7.48 -24.02 -22.83
C SER A 15 8.87 -23.46 -22.51
N PHE A 16 9.45 -22.68 -23.42
CA PHE A 16 10.76 -22.05 -23.23
C PHE A 16 10.73 -21.04 -22.07
N ASN A 17 9.66 -20.25 -21.94
CA ASN A 17 9.48 -19.34 -20.81
C ASN A 17 9.32 -20.06 -19.46
N SER A 18 8.93 -21.34 -19.45
CA SER A 18 8.86 -22.16 -18.22
C SER A 18 10.23 -22.62 -17.72
N PHE A 19 11.22 -22.71 -18.62
CA PHE A 19 12.58 -23.19 -18.34
C PHE A 19 13.55 -22.07 -17.96
N ILE A 20 13.17 -20.82 -18.25
CA ILE A 20 13.97 -19.64 -17.94
C ILE A 20 13.92 -19.37 -16.43
N THR A 21 15.08 -19.42 -15.78
CA THR A 21 15.23 -19.06 -14.36
C THR A 21 14.79 -17.61 -14.12
N GLU A 22 14.34 -17.33 -12.89
CA GLU A 22 13.84 -16.00 -12.52
C GLU A 22 14.85 -14.89 -12.84
N SER A 23 16.15 -15.13 -12.59
CA SER A 23 17.23 -14.20 -12.87
C SER A 23 17.38 -13.86 -14.36
N VAL A 24 17.21 -14.84 -15.26
CA VAL A 24 17.28 -14.62 -16.71
C VAL A 24 16.07 -13.84 -17.21
N LYS A 25 14.87 -14.14 -16.69
CA LYS A 25 13.65 -13.37 -16.97
C LYS A 25 13.80 -11.90 -16.56
N LEU A 26 14.36 -11.64 -15.37
CA LEU A 26 14.60 -10.27 -14.88
C LEU A 26 15.64 -9.54 -15.73
N ARG A 27 16.74 -10.20 -16.13
CA ARG A 27 17.75 -9.63 -17.04
C ARG A 27 17.17 -9.28 -18.41
N PHE A 28 16.28 -10.12 -18.95
CA PHE A 28 15.58 -9.85 -20.20
C PHE A 28 14.68 -8.60 -20.08
N TRP A 29 13.91 -8.49 -19.00
CA TRP A 29 13.09 -7.29 -18.75
C TRP A 29 13.94 -6.04 -18.61
N LEU A 30 15.12 -6.16 -17.98
CA LEU A 30 16.06 -5.07 -17.78
C LEU A 30 16.68 -4.61 -19.11
N ALA A 31 17.07 -5.54 -19.98
CA ALA A 31 17.58 -5.23 -21.32
C ALA A 31 16.53 -4.49 -22.17
N LYS A 32 15.25 -4.84 -22.02
CA LYS A 32 14.12 -4.16 -22.69
C LYS A 32 13.68 -2.87 -21.99
N LYS A 33 14.37 -2.42 -20.93
CA LYS A 33 14.02 -1.26 -20.10
C LYS A 33 12.54 -1.24 -19.70
N LYS A 34 11.98 -2.42 -19.39
CA LYS A 34 10.56 -2.55 -19.09
C LYS A 34 10.23 -1.78 -17.80
N THR A 35 9.14 -1.02 -17.81
CA THR A 35 8.74 -0.24 -16.63
C THR A 35 8.29 -1.16 -15.49
N ALA A 36 8.42 -0.70 -14.25
CA ALA A 36 7.94 -1.44 -13.08
C ALA A 36 6.43 -1.73 -13.13
N ALA A 37 5.62 -0.83 -13.71
CA ALA A 37 4.20 -1.05 -13.94
C ALA A 37 3.94 -2.21 -14.93
N ALA A 38 4.72 -2.29 -16.01
CA ALA A 38 4.61 -3.38 -16.98
C ALA A 38 5.15 -4.72 -16.45
N ALA A 39 6.16 -4.69 -15.58
CA ALA A 39 6.63 -5.87 -14.85
C ALA A 39 5.56 -6.40 -13.89
N LEU A 40 4.84 -5.51 -13.21
CA LEU A 40 3.74 -5.82 -12.30
C LEU A 40 2.60 -6.55 -13.03
N VAL A 41 2.16 -6.05 -14.20
CA VAL A 41 1.19 -6.76 -15.06
C VAL A 41 1.69 -8.15 -15.45
N LYS A 42 2.96 -8.26 -15.86
CA LYS A 42 3.51 -9.54 -16.33
C LYS A 42 3.70 -10.58 -15.22
N LEU A 43 3.78 -10.14 -13.96
CA LEU A 43 3.73 -11.02 -12.79
C LEU A 43 2.29 -11.41 -12.39
N LYS A 44 1.28 -10.90 -13.10
CA LYS A 44 -0.14 -11.00 -12.76
C LYS A 44 -0.44 -10.44 -11.39
N LEU A 45 0.34 -9.43 -10.98
CA LEU A 45 0.22 -8.70 -9.73
C LEU A 45 -0.71 -7.51 -9.89
N ASP A 46 -1.51 -7.44 -10.95
CA ASP A 46 -2.36 -6.33 -11.35
C ASP A 46 -3.85 -6.53 -11.10
N ARG A 47 -4.25 -7.75 -10.76
CA ARG A 47 -5.66 -8.16 -10.69
C ARG A 47 -6.38 -7.68 -9.43
N SER A 48 -5.71 -7.68 -8.29
CA SER A 48 -6.21 -7.09 -7.06
C SER A 48 -5.06 -6.65 -6.17
N VAL A 49 -5.24 -5.55 -5.43
CA VAL A 49 -4.24 -5.03 -4.51
C VAL A 49 -3.89 -6.07 -3.44
N ASP A 50 -4.91 -6.67 -2.81
CA ASP A 50 -4.70 -7.63 -1.72
C ASP A 50 -4.01 -8.91 -2.21
N GLY A 51 -4.43 -9.45 -3.37
CA GLY A 51 -3.80 -10.64 -3.97
C GLY A 51 -2.39 -10.36 -4.50
N ALA A 52 -2.15 -9.17 -5.05
CA ALA A 52 -0.83 -8.76 -5.53
C ALA A 52 0.17 -8.61 -4.39
N LEU A 53 -0.30 -8.10 -3.24
CA LEU A 53 0.57 -7.80 -2.12
C LEU A 53 0.76 -9.02 -1.20
N ALA A 54 -0.12 -10.02 -1.25
CA ALA A 54 0.11 -11.32 -0.61
C ALA A 54 0.89 -12.32 -1.47
N SER A 55 1.13 -12.01 -2.76
CA SER A 55 1.75 -12.96 -3.69
C SER A 55 3.26 -13.08 -3.45
N PRO A 56 3.87 -14.28 -3.46
CA PRO A 56 5.34 -14.42 -3.39
C PRO A 56 6.09 -13.74 -4.54
N LYS A 57 5.39 -13.47 -5.67
CA LYS A 57 5.94 -12.75 -6.84
C LYS A 57 6.26 -11.28 -6.54
N LEU A 58 5.88 -10.78 -5.37
CA LEU A 58 6.28 -9.48 -4.87
C LEU A 58 7.79 -9.37 -4.71
N ASN A 59 8.44 -10.46 -4.27
CA ASN A 59 9.89 -10.52 -4.15
C ASN A 59 10.55 -10.43 -5.53
N THR A 60 10.00 -11.12 -6.53
CA THR A 60 10.42 -11.00 -7.94
C THR A 60 10.34 -9.55 -8.43
N LEU A 61 9.25 -8.86 -8.13
CA LEU A 61 9.07 -7.46 -8.53
C LEU A 61 10.04 -6.53 -7.79
N SER A 62 10.31 -6.76 -6.51
CA SER A 62 11.32 -6.02 -5.74
C SER A 62 12.71 -6.18 -6.32
N ASN A 63 13.13 -7.42 -6.55
CA ASN A 63 14.42 -7.73 -7.14
C ASN A 63 14.57 -7.05 -8.51
N TYR A 64 13.50 -7.05 -9.31
CA TYR A 64 13.50 -6.35 -10.59
C TYR A 64 13.69 -4.85 -10.46
N VAL A 65 12.94 -4.19 -9.57
CA VAL A 65 13.04 -2.74 -9.38
C VAL A 65 14.40 -2.34 -8.81
N ASP A 66 14.96 -3.11 -7.90
CA ASP A 66 16.32 -2.89 -7.38
C ASP A 66 17.39 -3.04 -8.48
N MET A 67 17.21 -3.99 -9.39
CA MET A 67 18.09 -4.12 -10.57
C MET A 67 17.90 -2.97 -11.57
N PHE A 68 16.67 -2.51 -11.76
CA PHE A 68 16.33 -1.42 -12.67
C PHE A 68 16.86 -0.08 -12.18
N SER A 69 16.71 0.23 -10.88
CA SER A 69 17.20 1.47 -10.27
C SER A 69 18.73 1.57 -10.32
N LYS A 70 19.45 0.48 -10.05
CA LYS A 70 20.92 0.44 -10.15
C LYS A 70 21.43 0.67 -11.58
N LYS A 71 20.67 0.26 -12.59
CA LYS A 71 21.11 0.29 -14.00
C LYS A 71 20.56 1.49 -14.78
N CYS A 72 19.56 2.19 -14.26
CA CYS A 72 18.93 3.35 -14.90
C CYS A 72 18.73 4.49 -13.86
N PRO A 73 19.78 5.27 -13.56
CA PRO A 73 19.74 6.31 -12.51
C PRO A 73 18.69 7.40 -12.76
N ASN A 74 18.44 7.75 -14.04
CA ASN A 74 17.47 8.78 -14.44
C ASN A 74 16.04 8.23 -14.64
N GLY A 75 15.84 6.93 -14.45
CA GLY A 75 14.56 6.25 -14.67
C GLY A 75 13.86 5.88 -13.37
N GLN A 76 13.99 6.69 -12.31
CA GLN A 76 13.50 6.44 -10.94
C GLN A 76 11.97 6.22 -10.86
N ALA A 77 11.48 5.11 -11.40
CA ALA A 77 10.26 4.49 -10.95
C ALA A 77 10.63 3.62 -9.74
N SER A 78 10.54 4.19 -8.54
CA SER A 78 10.60 3.37 -7.32
C SER A 78 9.46 2.36 -7.35
N LEU A 79 9.65 1.19 -6.71
CA LEU A 79 8.63 0.14 -6.67
C LEU A 79 7.32 0.69 -6.10
N LEU A 80 7.45 1.60 -5.13
CA LEU A 80 6.37 2.37 -4.57
C LEU A 80 5.72 3.29 -5.62
N GLY A 81 6.50 4.11 -6.34
CA GLY A 81 5.98 5.02 -7.36
C GLY A 81 5.20 4.31 -8.48
N ALA A 82 5.69 3.16 -8.96
CA ALA A 82 5.01 2.37 -9.99
C ALA A 82 3.69 1.76 -9.50
N ARG A 83 3.60 1.44 -8.20
CA ARG A 83 2.38 0.92 -7.57
C ARG A 83 1.41 2.03 -7.25
N THR A 84 1.88 3.17 -6.77
CA THR A 84 1.07 4.36 -6.54
C THR A 84 0.43 4.83 -7.84
N ALA A 85 1.18 4.85 -8.95
CA ALA A 85 0.64 5.19 -10.27
C ALA A 85 -0.47 4.24 -10.73
N LYS A 86 -0.44 2.97 -10.28
CA LYS A 86 -1.41 1.94 -10.70
C LYS A 86 -2.62 1.80 -9.77
N TYR A 87 -2.39 1.89 -8.46
CA TYR A 87 -3.39 1.58 -7.42
C TYR A 87 -3.86 2.79 -6.64
N GLY A 88 -3.27 3.96 -6.89
CA GLY A 88 -3.39 5.13 -6.05
C GLY A 88 -2.68 4.95 -4.71
N GLU A 89 -2.33 6.06 -4.05
CA GLU A 89 -1.64 6.04 -2.76
C GLU A 89 -2.42 5.25 -1.68
N ILE A 90 -3.75 5.38 -1.68
CA ILE A 90 -4.64 4.69 -0.71
C ILE A 90 -4.65 3.19 -0.92
N GLY A 91 -4.72 2.74 -2.17
CA GLY A 91 -4.73 1.33 -2.52
C GLY A 91 -3.43 0.67 -2.06
N VAL A 92 -2.30 1.32 -2.34
CA VAL A 92 -0.98 0.85 -1.90
C VAL A 92 -0.90 0.78 -0.37
N ALA A 93 -1.29 1.84 0.33
CA ALA A 93 -1.26 1.89 1.80
C ALA A 93 -2.04 0.74 2.45
N LYS A 94 -3.33 0.59 2.11
CA LYS A 94 -4.19 -0.47 2.65
C LYS A 94 -3.65 -1.86 2.32
N GLY A 95 -3.14 -2.02 1.12
CA GLY A 95 -2.62 -3.28 0.63
C GLY A 95 -1.35 -3.71 1.36
N LEU A 96 -0.45 -2.77 1.67
CA LEU A 96 0.78 -3.04 2.40
C LEU A 96 0.49 -3.50 3.83
N VAL A 97 -0.50 -2.89 4.50
CA VAL A 97 -0.99 -3.35 5.81
C VAL A 97 -1.41 -4.82 5.77
N THR A 98 -2.14 -5.25 4.74
CA THR A 98 -2.55 -6.66 4.59
C THR A 98 -1.37 -7.57 4.31
N ALA A 99 -0.47 -7.17 3.42
CA ALA A 99 0.67 -7.98 3.05
C ALA A 99 1.70 -8.20 4.17
N LYS A 100 1.76 -7.29 5.15
CA LYS A 100 2.54 -7.48 6.37
C LYS A 100 2.03 -8.63 7.25
N ARG A 101 0.77 -9.03 7.09
CA ARG A 101 0.16 -10.14 7.83
C ARG A 101 0.41 -11.50 7.16
N VAL A 102 0.94 -11.52 5.95
CA VAL A 102 1.23 -12.74 5.19
C VAL A 102 2.73 -13.02 5.24
N THR A 103 3.12 -14.19 5.77
CA THR A 103 4.52 -14.55 6.03
C THR A 103 5.42 -14.38 4.80
N SER A 104 4.97 -14.79 3.62
CA SER A 104 5.76 -14.74 2.38
C SER A 104 6.01 -13.33 1.83
N SER A 105 5.21 -12.35 2.24
CA SER A 105 5.29 -10.95 1.77
C SER A 105 5.62 -9.96 2.88
N LYS A 106 5.76 -10.42 4.12
CA LYS A 106 5.89 -9.56 5.31
C LYS A 106 7.07 -8.59 5.21
N ASP A 107 8.25 -9.09 4.89
CA ASP A 107 9.47 -8.28 4.90
C ASP A 107 9.44 -7.20 3.82
N ILE A 108 9.05 -7.59 2.60
CA ILE A 108 8.96 -6.64 1.49
C ILE A 108 7.82 -5.63 1.68
N ALA A 109 6.68 -6.05 2.24
CA ALA A 109 5.58 -5.16 2.55
C ALA A 109 5.96 -4.15 3.64
N THR A 110 6.70 -4.60 4.67
CA THR A 110 7.21 -3.73 5.73
C THR A 110 8.17 -2.70 5.15
N LYS A 111 9.16 -3.11 4.36
CA LYS A 111 10.11 -2.20 3.71
C LYS A 111 9.40 -1.15 2.84
N LEU A 112 8.41 -1.59 2.05
CA LEU A 112 7.65 -0.69 1.19
C LEU A 112 6.75 0.28 1.97
N GLN A 113 6.16 -0.17 3.08
CA GLN A 113 5.37 0.72 3.92
C GLN A 113 6.26 1.76 4.59
N THR A 114 7.43 1.38 5.09
CA THR A 114 8.43 2.34 5.61
C THR A 114 8.78 3.40 4.55
N GLN A 115 9.09 2.98 3.33
CA GLN A 115 9.38 3.92 2.23
C GLN A 115 8.21 4.86 1.92
N GLN A 116 6.96 4.36 2.00
CA GLN A 116 5.77 5.20 1.80
C GLN A 116 5.66 6.28 2.88
N LEU A 117 5.79 5.89 4.16
CA LEU A 117 5.67 6.79 5.30
C LEU A 117 6.81 7.83 5.32
N GLU A 118 8.05 7.40 5.06
CA GLU A 118 9.21 8.29 4.94
C GLU A 118 9.09 9.24 3.75
N GLY A 119 8.52 8.76 2.64
CA GLY A 119 8.23 9.58 1.47
C GLY A 119 7.21 10.69 1.77
N TRP A 120 6.13 10.38 2.49
CA TRP A 120 5.20 11.41 2.95
C TRP A 120 5.85 12.41 3.88
N LEU A 121 6.68 11.95 4.83
CA LEU A 121 7.38 12.84 5.75
C LEU A 121 8.39 13.75 5.03
N SER A 122 9.15 13.21 4.08
CA SER A 122 10.15 13.96 3.29
C SER A 122 9.50 15.03 2.41
N ASN A 123 8.26 14.79 1.98
CA ASN A 123 7.42 15.76 1.28
C ASN A 123 6.65 16.69 2.23
N GLN A 124 7.08 16.79 3.50
CA GLN A 124 6.53 17.67 4.53
C GLN A 124 5.03 17.47 4.78
N ARG A 125 4.50 16.26 4.57
CA ARG A 125 3.08 15.97 4.85
C ARG A 125 2.84 16.00 6.35
N SER A 126 1.87 16.78 6.79
CA SER A 126 1.37 16.72 8.16
C SER A 126 0.54 15.45 8.39
N VAL A 127 0.25 15.11 9.65
CA VAL A 127 -0.69 14.04 9.99
C VAL A 127 -2.08 14.30 9.39
N LYS A 128 -2.51 15.56 9.31
CA LYS A 128 -3.77 15.96 8.68
C LYS A 128 -3.76 15.75 7.16
N ASP A 129 -2.64 15.99 6.50
CA ASP A 129 -2.49 15.71 5.07
C ASP A 129 -2.59 14.22 4.79
N VAL A 130 -1.93 13.37 5.60
CA VAL A 130 -2.01 11.91 5.45
C VAL A 130 -3.42 11.39 5.75
N PHE A 131 -4.10 11.93 6.76
CA PHE A 131 -5.53 11.65 7.00
C PHE A 131 -6.37 11.93 5.74
N THR A 132 -6.12 13.06 5.08
CA THR A 132 -6.81 13.48 3.86
C THR A 132 -6.45 12.60 2.66
N ILE A 133 -5.17 12.27 2.47
CA ILE A 133 -4.69 11.33 1.43
C ILE A 133 -5.39 9.99 1.57
N LEU A 134 -5.52 9.47 2.79
CA LEU A 134 -6.19 8.21 3.08
C LEU A 134 -7.71 8.26 2.89
N LYS A 135 -8.28 9.45 2.66
CA LYS A 135 -9.72 9.70 2.54
C LYS A 135 -10.48 9.07 3.71
N ILE A 136 -10.03 9.34 4.93
CA ILE A 136 -10.80 9.07 6.14
C ILE A 136 -11.83 10.21 6.21
N SER A 137 -13.11 9.90 6.34
CA SER A 137 -14.19 10.88 6.35
C SER A 137 -15.09 10.68 7.57
N ASP A 138 -15.66 11.79 8.02
CA ASP A 138 -16.73 11.91 9.01
C ASP A 138 -18.04 11.17 8.66
N ASN A 139 -18.16 10.65 7.44
CA ASN A 139 -19.30 9.81 7.02
C ASN A 139 -18.91 8.34 6.76
N ASP A 140 -17.64 7.96 6.95
CA ASP A 140 -17.18 6.57 6.80
C ASP A 140 -17.53 5.78 8.06
N ILE A 141 -18.79 5.35 8.22
CA ILE A 141 -19.26 4.58 9.39
C ILE A 141 -18.44 3.29 9.63
N LEU A 142 -17.76 2.78 8.61
CA LEU A 142 -16.88 1.62 8.69
C LEU A 142 -15.42 1.97 8.98
N PHE A 143 -15.11 3.23 9.31
CA PHE A 143 -13.74 3.70 9.51
C PHE A 143 -12.97 2.84 10.52
N VAL A 144 -13.65 2.36 11.58
CA VAL A 144 -13.04 1.52 12.64
C VAL A 144 -12.53 0.17 12.13
N LEU A 145 -13.02 -0.31 10.99
CA LEU A 145 -12.56 -1.55 10.34
C LEU A 145 -11.53 -1.27 9.24
N SER A 146 -11.25 0.01 8.97
CA SER A 146 -10.48 0.41 7.82
C SER A 146 -8.98 0.30 8.10
N ARG A 147 -8.28 -0.42 7.23
CA ARG A 147 -6.81 -0.45 7.15
C ARG A 147 -6.17 0.93 6.92
N LYS A 148 -6.98 1.95 6.59
CA LYS A 148 -6.56 3.36 6.59
C LYS A 148 -6.09 3.79 7.99
N LEU A 149 -6.78 3.37 9.05
CA LEU A 149 -6.42 3.70 10.43
C LEU A 149 -5.09 3.10 10.84
N ASP A 150 -4.83 1.85 10.46
CA ASP A 150 -3.53 1.19 10.67
C ASP A 150 -2.40 1.99 10.00
N THR A 151 -2.64 2.47 8.77
CA THR A 151 -1.65 3.29 8.05
C THR A 151 -1.42 4.65 8.74
N LEU A 152 -2.50 5.30 9.18
CA LEU A 152 -2.41 6.59 9.87
C LEU A 152 -1.66 6.47 11.20
N ASP A 153 -1.93 5.42 11.99
CA ASP A 153 -1.23 5.13 13.25
C ASP A 153 0.26 4.91 13.02
N GLU A 154 0.63 4.12 12.01
CA GLU A 154 2.04 3.93 11.64
C GLU A 154 2.70 5.24 11.20
N TYR A 155 1.99 6.10 10.44
CA TYR A 155 2.50 7.41 10.05
C TYR A 155 2.76 8.31 11.26
N ILE A 156 1.82 8.34 12.22
CA ILE A 156 1.96 9.16 13.44
C ILE A 156 3.19 8.73 14.24
N LYS A 157 3.49 7.43 14.33
CA LYS A 157 4.72 6.94 14.98
C LYS A 157 5.98 7.46 14.30
N VAL A 158 6.03 7.40 12.97
CA VAL A 158 7.16 7.93 12.18
C VAL A 158 7.28 9.45 12.33
N PHE A 159 6.16 10.17 12.24
CA PHE A 159 6.09 11.62 12.41
C PHE A 159 6.58 12.04 13.79
N ASN A 160 6.09 11.40 14.86
CA ASN A 160 6.44 11.72 16.24
C ASN A 160 7.91 11.42 16.57
N ALA A 161 8.46 10.34 16.00
CA ALA A 161 9.87 10.01 16.17
C ALA A 161 10.80 11.08 15.58
N LYS A 162 10.36 11.75 14.49
CA LYS A 162 11.11 12.81 13.81
C LYS A 162 10.78 14.22 14.32
N ASN A 163 9.64 14.38 15.01
CA ASN A 163 9.15 15.66 15.53
C ASN A 163 8.82 15.54 17.03
N PRO A 164 9.82 15.30 17.91
CA PRO A 164 9.57 14.99 19.31
C PRO A 164 8.92 16.12 20.11
N GLN A 165 9.05 17.38 19.66
CA GLN A 165 8.43 18.56 20.28
C GLN A 165 7.00 18.85 19.79
N HIS A 166 6.56 18.19 18.71
CA HIS A 166 5.27 18.43 18.07
C HIS A 166 4.50 17.12 17.87
N LYS A 167 4.60 16.22 18.85
CA LYS A 167 3.96 14.92 18.79
C LYS A 167 2.45 15.07 18.58
N LYS A 168 1.91 14.20 17.74
CA LYS A 168 0.48 14.04 17.50
C LYS A 168 0.00 12.75 18.14
N ASP A 169 -1.09 12.84 18.85
CA ASP A 169 -1.79 11.68 19.37
C ASP A 169 -2.79 11.15 18.32
N PHE A 170 -3.02 9.84 18.31
CA PHE A 170 -3.88 9.18 17.33
C PHE A 170 -5.34 9.64 17.44
N TYR A 171 -5.86 9.79 18.66
CA TYR A 171 -7.21 10.30 18.88
C TYR A 171 -7.33 11.75 18.38
N THR A 172 -6.38 12.60 18.78
CA THR A 172 -6.35 14.01 18.36
C THR A 172 -6.29 14.13 16.83
N ALA A 173 -5.49 13.29 16.18
CA ALA A 173 -5.39 13.26 14.73
C ALA A 173 -6.71 12.89 14.04
N LEU A 174 -7.45 11.91 14.58
CA LEU A 174 -8.76 11.53 14.05
C LEU A 174 -9.78 12.64 14.26
N ARG A 175 -9.87 13.17 15.48
CA ARG A 175 -10.77 14.27 15.82
C ARG A 175 -10.55 15.48 14.93
N ASP A 176 -9.31 15.97 14.87
CA ASP A 176 -8.97 17.16 14.09
C ASP A 176 -9.14 16.91 12.58
N GLY A 177 -8.89 15.66 12.14
CA GLY A 177 -9.07 15.22 10.76
C GLY A 177 -10.53 15.22 10.29
N VAL A 178 -11.46 14.74 11.14
CA VAL A 178 -12.91 14.76 10.83
C VAL A 178 -13.54 16.14 11.02
N GLY A 179 -12.84 17.07 11.67
CA GLY A 179 -13.25 18.46 11.80
C GLY A 179 -13.75 18.86 13.19
N GLY A 180 -13.28 18.20 14.25
CA GLY A 180 -13.51 18.58 15.64
C GLY A 180 -14.29 17.54 16.46
N GLU A 181 -14.46 17.84 17.74
CA GLU A 181 -15.09 16.97 18.74
C GLU A 181 -16.51 16.56 18.33
N ASP A 182 -17.36 17.52 17.96
CA ASP A 182 -18.76 17.28 17.62
C ASP A 182 -18.93 16.31 16.44
N LYS A 183 -18.12 16.51 15.39
CA LYS A 183 -18.13 15.63 14.20
C LYS A 183 -17.57 14.25 14.52
N PHE A 184 -16.55 14.19 15.38
CA PHE A 184 -15.98 12.92 15.82
C PHE A 184 -16.98 12.12 16.66
N ALA A 185 -17.66 12.77 17.61
CA ALA A 185 -18.71 12.16 18.42
C ALA A 185 -19.87 11.65 17.55
N LEU A 186 -20.29 12.45 16.54
CA LEU A 186 -21.33 12.03 15.59
C LEU A 186 -20.90 10.81 14.76
N LEU A 187 -19.66 10.79 14.25
CA LEU A 187 -19.11 9.65 13.51
C LEU A 187 -19.09 8.39 14.39
N VAL A 188 -18.57 8.49 15.63
CA VAL A 188 -18.50 7.38 16.57
C VAL A 188 -19.88 6.87 16.94
N SER A 189 -20.84 7.75 17.22
CA SER A 189 -22.22 7.38 17.52
C SER A 189 -22.85 6.62 16.37
N ARG A 190 -22.75 7.14 15.15
CA ARG A 190 -23.28 6.46 13.95
C ARG A 190 -22.64 5.09 13.77
N SER A 191 -21.32 4.97 13.91
CA SER A 191 -20.62 3.68 13.87
C SER A 191 -21.03 2.73 15.00
N MET A 192 -21.55 3.21 16.12
CA MET A 192 -22.06 2.35 17.19
C MET A 192 -23.40 1.71 16.84
N ASP A 193 -24.21 2.36 16.01
CA ASP A 193 -25.54 1.87 15.62
C ASP A 193 -25.46 0.69 14.64
N PHE A 194 -24.28 0.44 14.03
CA PHE A 194 -24.08 -0.70 13.12
C PHE A 194 -23.47 -1.90 13.87
N PRO A 195 -24.12 -3.09 13.80
CA PRO A 195 -23.65 -4.29 14.48
C PRO A 195 -22.19 -4.66 14.20
N GLU A 196 -21.72 -4.46 12.97
CA GLU A 196 -20.38 -4.81 12.50
C GLU A 196 -19.28 -3.93 13.14
N THR A 197 -19.63 -2.71 13.58
CA THR A 197 -18.68 -1.71 14.06
C THR A 197 -18.88 -1.35 15.53
N GLY A 198 -20.01 -1.69 16.13
CA GLY A 198 -20.41 -1.25 17.47
C GLY A 198 -19.38 -1.50 18.56
N ALA A 199 -18.84 -2.72 18.63
CA ALA A 199 -17.85 -3.08 19.64
C ALA A 199 -16.55 -2.25 19.50
N GLN A 200 -16.11 -1.97 18.27
CA GLN A 200 -14.87 -1.23 18.00
C GLN A 200 -15.08 0.27 18.20
N ALA A 201 -16.22 0.81 17.74
CA ALA A 201 -16.60 2.20 17.92
C ALA A 201 -16.75 2.58 19.41
N SER A 202 -17.28 1.66 20.24
CA SER A 202 -17.40 1.89 21.69
C SER A 202 -16.07 2.20 22.40
N LYS A 203 -14.94 1.76 21.84
CA LYS A 203 -13.61 2.07 22.39
C LYS A 203 -13.29 3.56 22.25
N TYR A 204 -13.67 4.17 21.13
CA TYR A 204 -13.49 5.60 20.90
C TYR A 204 -14.46 6.44 21.73
N MET A 205 -15.69 5.95 21.93
CA MET A 205 -16.65 6.56 22.84
C MET A 205 -16.14 6.64 24.29
N LYS A 206 -15.48 5.59 24.78
CA LYS A 206 -14.84 5.61 26.11
C LYS A 206 -13.70 6.61 26.23
N ILE A 207 -13.03 6.95 25.11
CA ILE A 207 -11.97 7.95 25.10
C ILE A 207 -12.59 9.36 25.14
N LEU A 208 -13.65 9.59 24.37
CA LEU A 208 -14.45 10.83 24.37
C LEU A 208 -14.88 11.25 25.79
N PHE A 209 -15.40 10.30 26.58
CA PHE A 209 -15.88 10.57 27.95
C PHE A 209 -14.79 10.69 29.03
N ARG A 210 -13.50 10.54 28.67
CA ARG A 210 -12.38 10.60 29.62
C ARG A 210 -11.53 11.86 29.48
N GLN A 211 -11.76 12.68 28.46
CA GLN A 211 -11.11 13.99 28.29
C GLN A 211 -11.94 15.09 28.91
#